data_AF-A0A094KEM7-F1
#
_entry.id   AF-A0A094KEM7-F1
#
_cell.length_a   1.000
_cell.length_b   1.000
_cell.length_c   1.000
_cell.angle_alpha   90.00
_cell.angle_beta   90.00
_cell.angle_gamma   90.00
#
_symmetry.space_group_name_H-M   'P 1'
#
loop_
_entity.id
_entity.type
_entity.pdbx_description
1 polymer ?
#
loop_
_entity_poly.entity_id
_entity_poly.type
_entity_poly.pdbx_seq_one_letter_code
_entity_poly.pdbx_strand_id
1 'polypeptide(L)'
;SSAAQSEAKTPFGLIKGHAYSVTGIDEVSYRGRQVQLIRIRNPWGQVEWNGPWSDNSPEWRSVSTLEQRRLSQAALDDGEFWMKFEDFKVHFDKVEICNLTPDALEDSTAHKWEVTIHQGSWVRGSTAGGCRNFLETFWTNPQITLHLTEKDDGQDDCTFIAALMQKDRRKLKKLGAEMLTIGYSIYESPGRDGHLGKDFFRYHPSKARSKTYINLREVSNRFKLPPGDYILVPTTFEPHQEADFCLRIFSEKKAITEDLDENVAVDLPEPPNPTPSPQETEEEKQFRALFEQISGKDMEIAAEELEYVLNAVLKRTKNIKFKNLSLISCRNIISLMDTNGNGKLEFNEFKVFWEKMKKWISIFLQFDFDKSGSMSSYELRSALKAAGYQLNNYLLQLIVLRYSDKQFQIEFDDFLNCLIRLENASRVFQALSVKNKEFINLNIGE
;
A
#
# COMPACT_ATOMS: atom_id res chain seq x y z
N SER A 1 28.27 -4.33 -6.36
CA SER A 1 29.42 -5.03 -5.75
C SER A 1 29.15 -6.52 -5.84
N SER A 2 30.01 -7.31 -6.49
CA SER A 2 29.77 -8.75 -6.68
C SER A 2 29.85 -9.49 -5.35
N ALA A 3 28.92 -10.42 -5.10
CA ALA A 3 28.88 -11.28 -3.91
C ALA A 3 30.19 -12.06 -3.64
N ALA A 4 31.09 -12.19 -4.62
CA ALA A 4 32.39 -12.82 -4.43
C ALA A 4 33.43 -11.96 -3.66
N GLN A 5 33.16 -10.66 -3.44
CA GLN A 5 34.01 -9.80 -2.58
C GLN A 5 33.49 -9.69 -1.13
N SER A 6 32.34 -10.30 -0.77
CA SER A 6 31.72 -10.07 0.54
C SER A 6 32.33 -10.87 1.68
N GLU A 7 32.97 -12.02 1.42
CA GLU A 7 33.50 -12.94 2.44
C GLU A 7 35.04 -12.92 2.49
N ALA A 8 35.61 -11.75 2.79
CA ALA A 8 37.06 -11.61 2.93
C ALA A 8 37.51 -12.00 4.34
N LYS A 9 38.49 -12.90 4.44
CA LYS A 9 39.17 -13.23 5.71
C LYS A 9 40.06 -12.08 6.16
N THR A 10 39.89 -11.67 7.41
CA THR A 10 40.70 -10.66 8.09
C THR A 10 42.03 -11.26 8.58
N PRO A 11 43.03 -10.41 8.90
CA PRO A 11 44.26 -10.88 9.54
C PRO A 11 44.02 -11.65 10.85
N PHE A 12 42.92 -11.33 11.54
CA PHE A 12 42.55 -11.95 12.82
C PHE A 12 41.67 -13.21 12.69
N GLY A 13 41.55 -13.77 11.49
CA GLY A 13 40.82 -15.01 11.24
C GLY A 13 39.33 -14.84 10.95
N LEU A 14 38.72 -13.72 11.35
CA LEU A 14 37.30 -13.43 11.09
C LEU A 14 37.01 -13.24 9.59
N ILE A 15 35.84 -13.66 9.15
CA ILE A 15 35.29 -13.46 7.79
C ILE A 15 34.33 -12.26 7.79
N LYS A 16 34.57 -11.27 6.93
CA LYS A 16 33.66 -10.12 6.73
C LYS A 16 32.38 -10.54 6.00
N GLY A 17 31.30 -9.77 6.15
CA GLY A 17 30.04 -10.01 5.42
C GLY A 17 29.35 -11.34 5.74
N HIS A 18 29.79 -12.04 6.78
CA HIS A 18 29.34 -13.36 7.20
C HIS A 18 28.62 -13.28 8.54
N ALA A 19 27.59 -14.10 8.72
CA ALA A 19 26.82 -14.13 9.95
C ALA A 19 27.47 -15.07 10.98
N TYR A 20 27.63 -14.58 12.21
CA TYR A 20 28.09 -15.36 13.35
C TYR A 20 26.98 -15.47 14.40
N SER A 21 27.03 -16.50 15.24
CA SER A 21 26.13 -16.66 16.38
C SER A 21 26.83 -16.29 17.68
N VAL A 22 26.20 -15.48 18.52
CA VAL A 22 26.64 -15.28 19.91
C VAL A 22 26.08 -16.44 20.74
N THR A 23 26.95 -17.23 21.38
CA THR A 23 26.56 -18.45 22.11
C THR A 23 26.84 -18.36 23.61
N GLY A 24 27.44 -17.26 24.09
CA GLY A 24 27.69 -17.04 25.51
C GLY A 24 28.34 -15.69 25.77
N ILE A 25 28.12 -15.15 26.97
CA ILE A 25 28.80 -13.98 27.52
C ILE A 25 29.16 -14.33 28.96
N ASP A 26 30.38 -14.05 29.36
CA ASP A 26 30.87 -14.42 30.70
C ASP A 26 32.02 -13.51 31.17
N GLU A 27 32.40 -13.63 32.43
CA GLU A 27 33.49 -12.90 33.05
C GLU A 27 34.53 -13.83 33.67
N VAL A 28 35.81 -13.50 33.47
CA VAL A 28 36.94 -14.24 34.08
C VAL A 28 37.89 -13.32 34.81
N SER A 29 38.41 -13.81 35.94
CA SER A 29 39.52 -13.15 36.63
C SER A 29 40.84 -13.51 35.97
N TYR A 30 41.44 -12.55 35.26
CA TYR A 30 42.74 -12.66 34.62
C TYR A 30 43.72 -11.68 35.28
N ARG A 31 44.77 -12.21 35.93
CA ARG A 31 45.81 -11.43 36.63
C ARG A 31 45.23 -10.39 37.61
N GLY A 32 44.19 -10.78 38.36
CA GLY A 32 43.54 -9.94 39.36
C GLY A 32 42.59 -8.88 38.80
N ARG A 33 42.26 -8.93 37.50
CA ARG A 33 41.26 -8.06 36.86
C ARG A 33 40.15 -8.91 36.27
N GLN A 34 38.92 -8.44 36.38
CA GLN A 34 37.80 -9.04 35.66
C GLN A 34 37.87 -8.69 34.18
N VAL A 35 37.68 -9.69 33.32
CA VAL A 35 37.68 -9.55 31.86
C VAL A 35 36.38 -10.12 31.33
N GLN A 36 35.60 -9.29 30.63
CA GLN A 36 34.39 -9.69 29.92
C GLN A 36 34.76 -10.38 28.61
N LEU A 37 34.27 -11.60 28.46
CA LEU A 37 34.44 -12.43 27.28
C LEU A 37 33.09 -12.68 26.62
N ILE A 38 33.11 -12.76 25.29
CA ILE A 38 31.96 -13.14 24.48
C ILE A 38 32.35 -14.35 23.63
N ARG A 39 31.47 -15.34 23.60
CA ARG A 39 31.62 -16.56 22.81
C ARG A 39 30.85 -16.42 21.51
N ILE A 40 31.58 -16.59 20.42
CA ILE A 40 31.09 -16.41 19.06
C ILE A 40 31.31 -17.71 18.29
N ARG A 41 30.34 -18.10 17.48
CA ARG A 41 30.42 -19.29 16.65
C ARG A 41 30.29 -18.95 15.17
N ASN A 42 31.25 -19.42 14.38
CA ASN A 42 31.20 -19.46 12.93
C ASN A 42 30.33 -20.65 12.47
N PRO A 43 29.22 -20.41 11.75
CA PRO A 43 28.36 -21.48 11.25
C PRO A 43 29.03 -22.48 10.30
N TRP A 44 30.20 -22.13 9.73
CA TRP A 44 30.98 -23.07 8.92
C TRP A 44 31.60 -24.21 9.72
N GLY A 45 31.65 -24.09 11.05
CA GLY A 45 32.22 -25.12 11.92
C GLY A 45 33.75 -25.20 11.84
N GLN A 46 34.39 -24.16 11.32
CA GLN A 46 35.84 -24.03 11.12
C GLN A 46 36.17 -22.54 10.94
N VAL A 47 37.45 -22.18 11.00
CA VAL A 47 37.95 -20.82 10.82
C VAL A 47 37.49 -19.88 11.95
N GLU A 48 38.42 -19.66 12.87
CA GLU A 48 38.18 -18.99 14.15
C GLU A 48 39.04 -17.74 14.32
N TRP A 49 38.73 -16.99 15.39
CA TRP A 49 39.54 -15.90 15.89
C TRP A 49 40.93 -16.40 16.30
N ASN A 50 41.98 -15.71 15.86
CA ASN A 50 43.37 -16.03 16.22
C ASN A 50 44.03 -14.96 17.12
N GLY A 51 43.24 -14.01 17.64
CA GLY A 51 43.71 -12.98 18.56
C GLY A 51 43.65 -13.40 20.03
N PRO A 52 43.72 -12.44 20.97
CA PRO A 52 43.62 -12.72 22.41
C PRO A 52 42.35 -13.48 22.77
N TRP A 53 42.46 -14.45 23.67
CA TRP A 53 41.39 -15.35 24.12
C TRP A 53 40.89 -16.37 23.09
N SER A 54 41.52 -16.46 21.91
CA SER A 54 41.37 -17.61 21.02
C SER A 54 41.68 -18.93 21.72
N ASP A 55 41.29 -20.03 21.10
CA ASP A 55 41.42 -21.39 21.64
C ASP A 55 42.84 -21.77 22.08
N ASN A 56 43.83 -21.30 21.31
CA ASN A 56 45.25 -21.57 21.58
C ASN A 56 45.96 -20.40 22.30
N SER A 57 45.20 -19.41 22.77
CA SER A 57 45.74 -18.17 23.32
C SER A 57 46.44 -18.41 24.68
N PRO A 58 47.62 -17.81 24.92
CA PRO A 58 48.36 -18.00 26.17
C PRO A 58 47.65 -17.45 27.41
N GLU A 59 46.67 -16.56 27.25
CA GLU A 59 45.83 -15.97 28.28
C GLU A 59 45.12 -17.05 29.11
N TRP A 60 44.68 -18.13 28.46
CA TRP A 60 44.04 -19.26 29.14
C TRP A 60 44.94 -19.92 30.17
N ARG A 61 46.26 -19.92 29.99
CA ARG A 61 47.22 -20.50 30.96
C ARG A 61 47.19 -19.82 32.32
N SER A 62 46.72 -18.57 32.40
CA SER A 62 46.58 -17.84 33.67
C SER A 62 45.19 -17.97 34.31
N VAL A 63 44.25 -18.64 33.64
CA VAL A 63 42.91 -18.94 34.13
C VAL A 63 42.89 -20.35 34.71
N SER A 64 42.20 -20.56 35.82
CA SER A 64 42.15 -21.87 36.47
C SER A 64 41.47 -22.91 35.56
N THR A 65 41.85 -24.18 35.70
CA THR A 65 41.23 -25.28 34.95
C THR A 65 39.74 -25.45 35.25
N LEU A 66 39.29 -25.02 36.44
CA LEU A 66 37.87 -25.00 36.81
C LEU A 66 37.10 -23.98 35.97
N GLU A 67 37.63 -22.76 35.85
CA GLU A 67 37.01 -21.70 35.04
C GLU A 67 37.05 -22.02 33.55
N GLN A 68 38.13 -22.61 33.04
CA GLN A 68 38.20 -23.07 31.64
C GLN A 68 37.11 -24.12 31.34
N ARG A 69 36.90 -25.09 32.24
CA ARG A 69 35.82 -26.09 32.09
C ARG A 69 34.43 -25.44 32.15
N ARG A 70 34.23 -24.48 33.06
CA ARG A 70 32.98 -23.73 33.20
C ARG A 70 32.60 -23.00 31.90
N LEU A 71 33.60 -22.40 31.25
CA LEU A 71 33.44 -21.69 29.96
C LEU A 71 33.38 -22.62 28.76
N SER A 72 33.41 -23.93 28.98
CA SER A 72 33.50 -24.93 27.91
C SER A 72 34.64 -24.65 26.93
N GLN A 73 35.76 -24.12 27.43
CA GLN A 73 36.93 -23.88 26.60
C GLN A 73 37.53 -25.23 26.21
N ALA A 74 37.54 -25.50 24.92
CA ALA A 74 38.18 -26.66 24.33
C ALA A 74 38.93 -26.17 23.10
N ALA A 75 40.20 -26.55 22.92
CA ALA A 75 40.96 -26.19 21.73
C ALA A 75 40.54 -27.11 20.57
N LEU A 76 39.42 -26.81 19.93
CA LEU A 76 38.81 -27.58 18.85
C LEU A 76 38.58 -26.64 17.68
N ASP A 77 38.93 -27.06 16.46
CA ASP A 77 38.53 -26.30 15.25
C ASP A 77 37.07 -26.65 14.93
N ASP A 78 36.15 -26.07 15.69
CA ASP A 78 34.70 -26.27 15.56
C ASP A 78 33.95 -24.98 15.21
N GLY A 79 34.70 -23.91 14.97
CA GLY A 79 34.22 -22.58 14.63
C GLY A 79 33.78 -21.76 15.83
N GLU A 80 33.74 -22.29 17.06
CA GLU A 80 33.40 -21.57 18.27
C GLU A 80 34.66 -21.06 18.98
N PHE A 81 34.68 -19.77 19.32
CA PHE A 81 35.81 -19.16 20.00
C PHE A 81 35.36 -18.09 20.99
N TRP A 82 36.19 -17.87 21.99
CA TRP A 82 36.07 -16.72 22.88
C TRP A 82 36.88 -15.55 22.35
N MET A 83 36.39 -14.35 22.58
CA MET A 83 37.15 -13.11 22.39
C MET A 83 36.79 -12.12 23.49
N LYS A 84 37.66 -11.13 23.71
CA LYS A 84 37.35 -10.05 24.63
C LYS A 84 36.18 -9.22 24.11
N PHE A 85 35.27 -8.81 24.99
CA PHE A 85 34.12 -8.00 24.59
C PHE A 85 34.51 -6.65 23.94
N GLU A 86 35.65 -6.08 24.36
CA GLU A 86 36.22 -4.89 23.70
C GLU A 86 36.63 -5.16 22.25
N ASP A 87 37.24 -6.32 21.98
CA ASP A 87 37.64 -6.69 20.63
C ASP A 87 36.40 -6.97 19.76
N PHE A 88 35.35 -7.54 20.34
CA PHE A 88 34.07 -7.71 19.66
C PHE A 88 33.49 -6.38 19.17
N LYS A 89 33.47 -5.35 20.02
CA LYS A 89 33.00 -3.99 19.65
C LYS A 89 33.84 -3.34 18.55
N VAL A 90 35.13 -3.69 18.44
CA VAL A 90 36.03 -3.17 17.40
C VAL A 90 35.83 -3.90 16.07
N HIS A 91 35.54 -5.21 16.12
CA HIS A 91 35.53 -6.07 14.94
C HIS A 91 34.14 -6.34 14.34
N PHE A 92 33.05 -6.13 15.10
CA PHE A 92 31.69 -6.36 14.65
C PHE A 92 30.88 -5.06 14.59
N ASP A 93 30.23 -4.82 13.45
CA ASP A 93 29.48 -3.57 13.20
C ASP A 93 28.01 -3.65 13.65
N LYS A 94 27.45 -4.86 13.78
CA LYS A 94 26.02 -5.06 14.01
C LYS A 94 25.73 -6.31 14.85
N VAL A 95 24.78 -6.16 15.79
CA VAL A 95 24.19 -7.26 16.56
C VAL A 95 22.70 -7.34 16.25
N GLU A 96 22.22 -8.54 15.94
CA GLU A 96 20.80 -8.81 15.71
C GLU A 96 20.31 -9.76 16.80
N ILE A 97 19.31 -9.31 17.59
CA ILE A 97 18.69 -10.11 18.65
C ILE A 97 17.21 -10.26 18.30
N CYS A 98 16.73 -11.51 18.28
CA CYS A 98 15.33 -11.82 18.04
C CYS A 98 14.71 -12.32 19.35
N ASN A 99 13.91 -11.47 19.98
CA ASN A 99 13.18 -11.82 21.19
C ASN A 99 11.97 -12.71 20.82
N LEU A 100 11.68 -13.70 21.68
CA LEU A 100 10.48 -14.53 21.54
C LEU A 100 9.21 -13.79 21.95
N THR A 101 9.35 -12.83 22.87
CA THR A 101 8.27 -11.92 23.27
C THR A 101 8.56 -10.51 22.81
N PRO A 102 7.54 -9.65 22.66
CA PRO A 102 7.74 -8.25 22.33
C PRO A 102 8.29 -7.41 23.48
N ASP A 103 8.69 -7.99 24.62
CA ASP A 103 9.30 -7.28 25.75
C ASP A 103 10.67 -6.69 25.37
N ALA A 104 11.03 -5.55 25.98
CA ALA A 104 12.37 -5.01 25.79
C ALA A 104 13.38 -5.85 26.58
N LEU A 105 14.63 -5.95 26.06
CA LEU A 105 15.69 -6.67 26.76
C LEU A 105 16.05 -6.08 28.14
N GLU A 106 15.70 -4.81 28.35
CA GLU A 106 15.95 -4.06 29.58
C GLU A 106 14.85 -4.28 30.63
N ASP A 107 13.69 -4.83 30.25
CA ASP A 107 12.57 -5.04 31.15
C ASP A 107 12.77 -6.33 31.95
N SER A 108 12.73 -6.22 33.29
CA SER A 108 12.81 -7.37 34.19
C SER A 108 11.46 -8.08 34.37
N THR A 109 10.38 -7.50 33.84
CA THR A 109 9.01 -7.99 33.95
C THR A 109 8.48 -8.42 32.59
N ALA A 110 7.87 -9.60 32.54
CA ALA A 110 7.18 -10.07 31.34
C ALA A 110 5.81 -9.37 31.23
N HIS A 111 5.56 -8.72 30.10
CA HIS A 111 4.27 -8.10 29.82
C HIS A 111 3.42 -9.01 28.93
N LYS A 112 2.09 -8.84 28.99
CA LYS A 112 1.19 -9.45 28.01
C LYS A 112 1.07 -8.51 26.83
N TRP A 113 1.14 -9.06 25.64
CA TRP A 113 1.05 -8.30 24.39
C TRP A 113 -0.15 -8.78 23.58
N GLU A 114 -0.95 -7.84 23.09
CA GLU A 114 -1.93 -8.08 22.05
C GLU A 114 -1.29 -7.87 20.68
N VAL A 115 -1.69 -8.67 19.69
CA VAL A 115 -1.15 -8.60 18.34
C VAL A 115 -2.27 -8.48 17.34
N THR A 116 -2.24 -7.41 16.55
CA THR A 116 -3.09 -7.26 15.37
C THR A 116 -2.24 -7.34 14.11
N ILE A 117 -2.82 -7.92 13.05
CA ILE A 117 -2.13 -8.18 11.79
C ILE A 117 -2.95 -7.62 10.65
N HIS A 118 -2.37 -6.68 9.91
CA HIS A 118 -2.94 -6.08 8.71
C HIS A 118 -2.19 -6.56 7.49
N GLN A 119 -2.92 -6.99 6.47
CA GLN A 119 -2.35 -7.46 5.21
C GLN A 119 -2.75 -6.49 4.11
N GLY A 120 -1.79 -6.09 3.29
CA GLY A 120 -2.06 -5.20 2.18
C GLY A 120 -1.05 -5.33 1.06
N SER A 121 -1.25 -4.54 0.02
CA SER A 121 -0.43 -4.54 -1.18
C SER A 121 -0.20 -3.12 -1.67
N TRP A 122 1.03 -2.81 -2.07
CA TRP A 122 1.34 -1.66 -2.90
C TRP A 122 1.19 -2.08 -4.36
N VAL A 123 0.16 -1.57 -5.01
CA VAL A 123 -0.17 -1.86 -6.42
C VAL A 123 0.14 -0.62 -7.24
N ARG A 124 0.89 -0.80 -8.33
CA ARG A 124 1.30 0.32 -9.16
C ARG A 124 0.07 0.99 -9.77
N GLY A 125 0.06 2.33 -9.75
CA GLY A 125 -1.06 3.12 -10.23
C GLY A 125 -2.23 3.27 -9.25
N SER A 126 -2.24 2.54 -8.13
CA SER A 126 -3.32 2.64 -7.15
C SER A 126 -2.75 2.94 -5.76
N THR A 127 -2.27 1.91 -5.06
CA THR A 127 -1.84 2.02 -3.65
C THR A 127 -0.33 2.16 -3.47
N ALA A 128 0.47 2.05 -4.54
CA ALA A 128 1.92 2.26 -4.48
C ALA A 128 2.27 3.77 -4.52
N GLY A 129 1.97 4.47 -3.43
CA GLY A 129 2.08 5.93 -3.34
C GLY A 129 3.47 6.47 -3.02
N GLY A 130 4.38 5.61 -2.55
CA GLY A 130 5.72 6.03 -2.10
C GLY A 130 5.69 6.77 -0.76
N CYS A 131 6.85 7.21 -0.27
CA CYS A 131 6.96 7.85 1.04
C CYS A 131 6.53 9.33 1.02
N ARG A 132 6.56 9.99 2.19
CA ARG A 132 6.07 11.37 2.39
C ARG A 132 6.78 12.44 1.54
N ASN A 133 7.92 12.12 0.93
CA ASN A 133 8.60 12.99 -0.05
C ASN A 133 7.75 13.17 -1.33
N PHE A 134 6.89 12.21 -1.64
CA PHE A 134 6.03 12.18 -2.82
C PHE A 134 4.59 12.52 -2.45
N LEU A 135 4.36 13.76 -2.00
CA LEU A 135 3.05 14.22 -1.49
C LEU A 135 1.88 13.99 -2.45
N GLU A 136 2.13 14.01 -3.75
CA GLU A 136 1.12 13.84 -4.79
C GLU A 136 0.49 12.44 -4.77
N THR A 137 1.25 11.43 -4.34
CA THR A 137 0.84 10.02 -4.36
C THR A 137 0.85 9.39 -2.97
N PHE A 138 1.55 9.96 -1.98
CA PHE A 138 1.71 9.41 -0.63
C PHE A 138 0.37 9.04 0.03
N TRP A 139 -0.65 9.88 -0.16
CA TRP A 139 -1.96 9.70 0.46
C TRP A 139 -2.68 8.45 -0.05
N THR A 140 -2.33 7.90 -1.22
CA THR A 140 -2.98 6.71 -1.80
C THR A 140 -2.49 5.40 -1.23
N ASN A 141 -1.41 5.40 -0.44
CA ASN A 141 -1.00 4.21 0.28
C ASN A 141 -2.12 3.72 1.21
N PRO A 142 -2.12 2.42 1.57
CA PRO A 142 -3.02 1.90 2.59
C PRO A 142 -2.87 2.69 3.90
N GLN A 143 -3.96 2.89 4.61
CA GLN A 143 -4.01 3.62 5.87
C GLN A 143 -4.65 2.72 6.91
N ILE A 144 -4.06 2.63 8.10
CA ILE A 144 -4.55 1.78 9.19
C ILE A 144 -4.80 2.67 10.39
N THR A 145 -6.01 2.62 10.97
CA THR A 145 -6.31 3.30 12.23
C THR A 145 -5.70 2.53 13.40
N LEU A 146 -5.23 3.26 14.40
CA LEU A 146 -4.69 2.74 15.64
C LEU A 146 -5.25 3.57 16.79
N HIS A 147 -6.19 3.00 17.52
CA HIS A 147 -6.81 3.60 18.70
C HIS A 147 -6.12 3.04 19.94
N LEU A 148 -5.36 3.89 20.62
CA LEU A 148 -4.67 3.57 21.86
C LEU A 148 -5.56 3.98 23.04
N THR A 149 -6.17 3.00 23.73
CA THR A 149 -7.23 3.28 24.71
C THR A 149 -6.70 3.46 26.13
N GLU A 150 -5.77 2.61 26.56
CA GLU A 150 -5.30 2.52 27.95
C GLU A 150 -3.80 2.74 28.04
N LYS A 151 -3.36 3.54 29.02
CA LYS A 151 -1.95 3.76 29.36
C LYS A 151 -1.34 2.48 29.94
N ASP A 152 -0.03 2.32 29.79
CA ASP A 152 0.69 1.20 30.40
C ASP A 152 0.77 1.36 31.92
N ASP A 153 0.99 0.26 32.64
CA ASP A 153 0.98 0.25 34.09
C ASP A 153 2.13 1.13 34.64
N GLY A 154 1.77 2.22 35.33
CA GLY A 154 2.73 3.16 35.90
C GLY A 154 3.37 4.13 34.90
N GLN A 155 2.86 4.23 33.68
CA GLN A 155 3.33 5.17 32.65
C GLN A 155 2.21 6.10 32.17
N ASP A 156 2.60 7.22 31.56
CA ASP A 156 1.66 8.20 30.98
C ASP A 156 1.29 7.92 29.52
N ASP A 157 2.02 7.01 28.87
CA ASP A 157 1.89 6.67 27.46
C ASP A 157 1.46 5.21 27.28
N CYS A 158 1.08 4.88 26.04
CA CYS A 158 0.82 3.53 25.56
C CYS A 158 2.03 3.02 24.76
N THR A 159 2.54 1.85 25.11
CA THR A 159 3.66 1.22 24.41
C THR A 159 3.15 0.26 23.34
N PHE A 160 3.68 0.42 22.13
CA PHE A 160 3.43 -0.52 21.05
C PHE A 160 4.64 -0.68 20.12
N ILE A 161 4.67 -1.77 19.36
CA ILE A 161 5.66 -2.05 18.33
C ILE A 161 4.94 -2.18 17.00
N ALA A 162 5.34 -1.39 16.01
CA ALA A 162 4.89 -1.57 14.64
C ALA A 162 5.99 -2.26 13.82
N ALA A 163 5.67 -3.40 13.22
CA ALA A 163 6.57 -4.20 12.41
C ALA A 163 6.00 -4.40 11.00
N LEU A 164 6.59 -3.72 10.01
CA LEU A 164 6.21 -3.78 8.61
C LEU A 164 7.12 -4.75 7.85
N MET A 165 6.55 -5.81 7.28
CA MET A 165 7.26 -6.84 6.53
C MET A 165 6.80 -6.90 5.07
N GLN A 166 7.74 -6.92 4.12
CA GLN A 166 7.45 -7.20 2.70
C GLN A 166 7.46 -8.72 2.43
N LYS A 167 6.42 -9.23 1.76
CA LYS A 167 6.18 -10.66 1.51
C LYS A 167 6.87 -11.14 0.22
N ASP A 168 7.20 -12.43 0.19
CA ASP A 168 7.62 -13.22 -0.99
C ASP A 168 8.76 -12.71 -1.87
N ARG A 169 9.45 -11.62 -1.50
CA ARG A 169 10.58 -11.06 -2.28
C ARG A 169 11.71 -12.05 -2.52
N ARG A 170 11.96 -12.99 -1.59
CA ARG A 170 12.97 -14.05 -1.77
C ARG A 170 12.62 -14.98 -2.95
N LYS A 171 11.34 -15.28 -3.18
CA LYS A 171 10.88 -16.07 -4.33
C LYS A 171 11.11 -15.30 -5.63
N LEU A 172 10.85 -14.00 -5.61
CA LEU A 172 11.02 -13.10 -6.75
C LEU A 172 12.49 -12.76 -7.04
N LYS A 173 13.42 -13.06 -6.13
CA LYS A 173 14.87 -12.86 -6.37
C LYS A 173 15.38 -13.59 -7.61
N LYS A 174 14.79 -14.76 -7.95
CA LYS A 174 15.10 -15.50 -9.20
C LYS A 174 14.74 -14.72 -10.47
N LEU A 175 13.81 -13.76 -10.36
CA LEU A 175 13.36 -12.87 -11.43
C LEU A 175 14.06 -11.50 -11.38
N GLY A 176 15.11 -11.35 -10.55
CA GLY A 176 15.86 -10.11 -10.40
C GLY A 176 15.26 -9.09 -9.42
N ALA A 177 14.20 -9.45 -8.68
CA ALA A 177 13.62 -8.53 -7.70
C ALA A 177 14.48 -8.45 -6.42
N GLU A 178 14.80 -7.23 -6.00
CA GLU A 178 15.50 -6.95 -4.74
C GLU A 178 14.52 -6.64 -3.59
N MET A 179 15.02 -6.53 -2.37
CA MET A 179 14.21 -5.99 -1.27
C MET A 179 13.94 -4.51 -1.54
N LEU A 180 12.68 -4.09 -1.41
CA LEU A 180 12.33 -2.68 -1.53
C LEU A 180 12.74 -1.94 -0.26
N THR A 181 13.10 -0.68 -0.41
CA THR A 181 13.28 0.22 0.73
C THR A 181 11.90 0.55 1.30
N ILE A 182 11.59 0.07 2.50
CA ILE A 182 10.26 0.23 3.12
C ILE A 182 10.33 1.02 4.43
N GLY A 183 9.19 1.57 4.83
CA GLY A 183 9.02 2.29 6.08
C GLY A 183 7.56 2.67 6.31
N TYR A 184 7.29 3.40 7.37
CA TYR A 184 5.94 3.85 7.69
C TYR A 184 5.95 5.17 8.44
N SER A 185 4.79 5.84 8.45
CA SER A 185 4.59 7.11 9.17
C SER A 185 3.30 7.05 9.97
N ILE A 186 3.30 7.68 11.14
CA ILE A 186 2.19 7.68 12.10
C ILE A 186 1.74 9.13 12.29
N TYR A 187 0.46 9.38 12.07
CA TYR A 187 -0.20 10.68 12.19
C TYR A 187 -1.25 10.63 13.28
N GLU A 188 -1.59 11.77 13.87
CA GLU A 188 -2.77 11.89 14.73
C GLU A 188 -4.02 11.90 13.86
N SER A 189 -5.01 11.09 14.21
CA SER A 189 -6.26 10.97 13.46
C SER A 189 -7.13 12.20 13.69
N PRO A 190 -7.76 12.77 12.63
CA PRO A 190 -8.72 13.85 12.79
C PRO A 190 -10.11 13.36 13.29
N GLY A 191 -10.25 12.08 13.67
CA GLY A 191 -11.52 11.49 14.11
C GLY A 191 -12.58 11.40 12.99
N ARG A 192 -12.14 11.32 11.73
CA ARG A 192 -13.02 11.19 10.56
C ARG A 192 -12.95 9.78 10.01
N ASP A 193 -14.10 9.25 9.64
CA ASP A 193 -14.21 7.97 8.95
C ASP A 193 -13.81 8.10 7.47
N GLY A 194 -13.11 7.08 6.96
CA GLY A 194 -12.72 6.96 5.57
C GLY A 194 -11.31 7.45 5.23
N HIS A 195 -10.85 7.04 4.05
CA HIS A 195 -9.48 7.26 3.57
C HIS A 195 -9.09 8.74 3.54
N LEU A 196 -7.96 9.11 4.17
CA LEU A 196 -7.52 10.49 4.28
C LEU A 196 -6.89 10.96 2.97
N GLY A 197 -7.38 12.10 2.48
CA GLY A 197 -6.90 12.71 1.24
C GLY A 197 -5.57 13.45 1.37
N LYS A 198 -5.06 13.89 0.22
CA LYS A 198 -3.80 14.62 0.06
C LYS A 198 -3.64 15.82 1.00
N ASP A 199 -4.67 16.64 1.15
CA ASP A 199 -4.58 17.88 1.94
C ASP A 199 -4.34 17.62 3.43
N PHE A 200 -4.84 16.50 3.96
CA PHE A 200 -4.54 16.12 5.34
C PHE A 200 -3.02 15.99 5.55
N PHE A 201 -2.35 15.17 4.74
CA PHE A 201 -0.91 14.94 4.87
C PHE A 201 -0.04 16.15 4.49
N ARG A 202 -0.60 17.10 3.74
CA ARG A 202 0.06 18.38 3.43
C ARG A 202 0.15 19.28 4.66
N TYR A 203 -0.93 19.38 5.44
CA TYR A 203 -1.02 20.32 6.56
C TYR A 203 -0.71 19.71 7.94
N HIS A 204 -0.68 18.38 8.07
CA HIS A 204 -0.43 17.71 9.34
C HIS A 204 0.95 17.02 9.35
N PRO A 205 1.81 17.29 10.36
CA PRO A 205 3.07 16.60 10.52
C PRO A 205 2.87 15.19 11.12
N SER A 206 3.79 14.27 10.81
CA SER A 206 3.81 12.95 11.45
C SER A 206 4.19 13.07 12.92
N LYS A 207 3.47 12.37 13.81
CA LYS A 207 3.80 12.26 15.24
C LYS A 207 4.97 11.32 15.48
N ALA A 208 5.01 10.22 14.74
CA ALA A 208 6.07 9.24 14.76
C ALA A 208 6.28 8.64 13.37
N ARG A 209 7.40 7.97 13.16
CA ARG A 209 7.74 7.30 11.90
C ARG A 209 8.78 6.23 12.14
N SER A 210 8.94 5.31 11.18
CA SER A 210 10.06 4.39 11.19
C SER A 210 11.38 5.15 11.21
N LYS A 211 12.36 4.71 12.02
CA LYS A 211 13.63 5.43 12.22
C LYS A 211 14.38 5.67 10.90
N THR A 212 14.37 4.68 10.02
CA THR A 212 14.98 4.74 8.69
C THR A 212 14.12 4.00 7.69
N TYR A 213 14.17 4.44 6.43
CA TYR A 213 13.71 3.65 5.30
C TYR A 213 14.87 2.75 4.87
N ILE A 214 14.66 1.44 4.92
CA ILE A 214 15.74 0.47 4.68
C ILE A 214 15.22 -0.71 3.86
N ASN A 215 16.10 -1.26 3.02
CA ASN A 215 15.83 -2.39 2.14
C ASN A 215 15.97 -3.75 2.86
N LEU A 216 15.37 -3.87 4.03
CA LEU A 216 15.26 -5.14 4.77
C LEU A 216 13.90 -5.78 4.54
N ARG A 217 13.82 -7.10 4.81
CA ARG A 217 12.54 -7.82 4.75
C ARG A 217 11.51 -7.20 5.72
N GLU A 218 11.96 -6.72 6.86
CA GLU A 218 11.11 -6.15 7.89
C GLU A 218 11.76 -4.90 8.51
N VAL A 219 10.92 -3.91 8.80
CA VAL A 219 11.27 -2.71 9.58
C VAL A 219 10.36 -2.65 10.79
N SER A 220 10.93 -2.73 11.98
CA SER A 220 10.19 -2.69 13.25
C SER A 220 10.76 -1.64 14.20
N ASN A 221 9.88 -0.91 14.88
CA ASN A 221 10.25 0.07 15.89
C ASN A 221 9.24 0.04 17.04
N ARG A 222 9.75 0.23 18.27
CA ARG A 222 8.96 0.45 19.48
C ARG A 222 8.64 1.94 19.62
N PHE A 223 7.40 2.24 19.99
CA PHE A 223 6.88 3.58 20.20
C PHE A 223 6.23 3.68 21.57
N LYS A 224 6.23 4.90 22.09
CA LYS A 224 5.41 5.35 23.22
C LYS A 224 4.66 6.58 22.76
N LEU A 225 3.34 6.54 22.78
CA LEU A 225 2.47 7.64 22.39
C LEU A 225 1.35 7.77 23.43
N PRO A 226 0.85 8.99 23.70
CA PRO A 226 -0.28 9.14 24.61
C PRO A 226 -1.53 8.45 24.06
N PRO A 227 -2.50 8.08 24.92
CA PRO A 227 -3.79 7.57 24.48
C PRO A 227 -4.45 8.50 23.46
N GLY A 228 -5.03 7.93 22.41
CA GLY A 228 -5.61 8.68 21.32
C GLY A 228 -5.65 7.88 20.02
N ASP A 229 -6.12 8.56 18.97
CA ASP A 229 -6.38 7.95 17.67
C ASP A 229 -5.28 8.34 16.69
N TYR A 230 -4.72 7.34 16.02
CA TYR A 230 -3.59 7.50 15.12
C TYR A 230 -3.86 6.81 13.79
N ILE A 231 -3.16 7.28 12.75
CA ILE A 231 -3.17 6.68 11.41
C ILE A 231 -1.76 6.25 11.06
N LEU A 232 -1.59 4.96 10.79
CA LEU A 232 -0.35 4.36 10.35
C LEU A 232 -0.40 4.12 8.84
N VAL A 233 0.57 4.70 8.12
CA VAL A 233 0.67 4.62 6.65
C VAL A 233 1.93 3.83 6.28
N PRO A 234 1.83 2.53 5.94
CA PRO A 234 2.93 1.73 5.43
C PRO A 234 3.24 2.08 3.96
N THR A 235 4.51 2.34 3.65
CA THR A 235 4.92 2.76 2.31
C THR A 235 6.25 2.15 1.87
N THR A 236 6.44 2.05 0.56
CA THR A 236 7.78 1.97 -0.05
C THR A 236 8.40 3.37 -0.09
N PHE A 237 9.72 3.45 -0.24
CA PHE A 237 10.41 4.74 -0.35
C PHE A 237 10.00 5.48 -1.63
N GLU A 238 10.17 4.82 -2.78
CA GLU A 238 9.77 5.34 -4.08
C GLU A 238 8.32 4.96 -4.41
N PRO A 239 7.59 5.80 -5.16
CA PRO A 239 6.26 5.45 -5.67
C PRO A 239 6.35 4.33 -6.72
N HIS A 240 5.20 3.75 -7.06
CA HIS A 240 5.05 2.76 -8.14
C HIS A 240 5.78 1.42 -7.90
N GLN A 241 6.34 1.19 -6.72
CA GLN A 241 6.97 -0.07 -6.36
C GLN A 241 5.92 -1.07 -5.86
N GLU A 242 5.92 -2.26 -6.45
CA GLU A 242 4.93 -3.30 -6.14
C GLU A 242 5.46 -4.33 -5.17
N ALA A 243 4.71 -4.55 -4.09
CA ALA A 243 4.90 -5.66 -3.18
C ALA A 243 3.69 -5.83 -2.26
N ASP A 244 3.46 -7.07 -1.84
CA ASP A 244 2.58 -7.36 -0.73
C ASP A 244 3.31 -7.15 0.60
N PHE A 245 2.58 -6.72 1.62
CA PHE A 245 3.11 -6.50 2.96
C PHE A 245 2.23 -7.12 4.06
N CYS A 246 2.83 -7.23 5.23
CA CYS A 246 2.21 -7.61 6.49
C CYS A 246 2.65 -6.59 7.53
N LEU A 247 1.72 -5.86 8.12
CA LEU A 247 1.97 -4.96 9.23
C LEU A 247 1.46 -5.62 10.52
N ARG A 248 2.34 -5.76 11.49
CA ARG A 248 2.01 -6.31 12.81
C ARG A 248 2.14 -5.20 13.85
N ILE A 249 1.11 -5.04 14.67
CA ILE A 249 1.10 -4.10 15.78
C ILE A 249 1.01 -4.91 17.06
N PHE A 250 2.05 -4.80 17.89
CA PHE A 250 2.10 -5.40 19.21
C PHE A 250 1.83 -4.29 20.23
N SER A 251 0.79 -4.38 21.05
CA SER A 251 0.50 -3.39 22.09
C SER A 251 0.44 -4.05 23.47
N GLU A 252 0.93 -3.35 24.49
CA GLU A 252 0.92 -3.87 25.87
C GLU A 252 -0.51 -3.90 26.44
N LYS A 253 -1.25 -2.83 26.23
CA LYS A 253 -2.69 -2.76 26.48
C LYS A 253 -3.48 -2.93 25.18
N LYS A 254 -4.79 -3.16 25.30
CA LYS A 254 -5.66 -3.36 24.15
C LYS A 254 -5.61 -2.14 23.23
N ALA A 255 -5.37 -2.37 21.95
CA ALA A 255 -5.39 -1.35 20.91
C ALA A 255 -6.36 -1.79 19.80
N ILE A 256 -7.25 -0.90 19.38
CA ILE A 256 -8.22 -1.20 18.32
C ILE A 256 -7.64 -0.70 17.00
N THR A 257 -7.50 -1.60 16.03
CA THR A 257 -6.90 -1.27 14.74
C THR A 257 -7.78 -1.73 13.59
N GLU A 258 -8.00 -0.87 12.61
CA GLU A 258 -8.85 -1.16 11.45
C GLU A 258 -8.20 -0.65 10.16
N ASP A 259 -8.35 -1.39 9.06
CA ASP A 259 -7.94 -0.93 7.75
C ASP A 259 -8.87 0.21 7.28
N LEU A 260 -8.31 1.40 7.08
CA LEU A 260 -9.05 2.58 6.65
C LEU A 260 -9.19 2.54 5.12
N ASP A 261 -10.30 1.96 4.69
CA ASP A 261 -10.74 1.97 3.29
C ASP A 261 -12.11 2.64 3.16
N GLU A 262 -12.49 3.00 1.94
CA GLU A 262 -13.81 3.56 1.67
C GLU A 262 -14.85 2.43 1.53
N ASN A 263 -15.99 2.57 2.22
CA ASN A 263 -17.15 1.72 1.95
C ASN A 263 -17.65 1.95 0.53
N VAL A 264 -18.09 0.88 -0.13
CA VAL A 264 -18.64 0.98 -1.49
C VAL A 264 -20.01 1.64 -1.39
N ALA A 265 -20.13 2.85 -1.92
CA ALA A 265 -21.37 3.60 -2.00
C ALA A 265 -21.49 4.23 -3.37
N VAL A 266 -22.66 4.04 -4.00
CA VAL A 266 -22.92 4.51 -5.36
C VAL A 266 -24.16 5.38 -5.32
N ASP A 267 -23.96 6.69 -5.47
CA ASP A 267 -25.03 7.67 -5.56
C ASP A 267 -25.36 7.93 -7.04
N LEU A 268 -26.39 7.25 -7.50
CA LEU A 268 -26.95 7.43 -8.84
C LEU A 268 -28.23 8.23 -8.72
N PRO A 269 -28.21 9.55 -8.99
CA PRO A 269 -29.44 10.31 -9.06
C PRO A 269 -30.34 9.68 -10.12
N GLU A 270 -31.63 9.54 -9.79
CA GLU A 270 -32.64 9.18 -10.78
C GLU A 270 -32.61 10.23 -11.90
N PRO A 271 -32.66 9.81 -13.17
CA PRO A 271 -32.77 10.76 -14.26
C PRO A 271 -34.00 11.63 -14.01
N PRO A 272 -33.88 12.97 -14.08
CA PRO A 272 -35.01 13.85 -13.81
C PRO A 272 -36.16 13.49 -14.75
N ASN A 273 -37.35 13.31 -14.20
CA ASN A 273 -38.55 13.16 -15.00
C ASN A 273 -38.62 14.36 -15.96
N PRO A 274 -38.91 14.15 -17.26
CA PRO A 274 -39.00 15.24 -18.21
C PRO A 274 -40.13 16.17 -17.80
N THR A 275 -39.80 17.27 -17.13
CA THR A 275 -40.73 18.37 -16.91
C THR A 275 -40.82 19.13 -18.22
N PRO A 276 -41.99 19.22 -18.87
CA PRO A 276 -42.13 20.05 -20.05
C PRO A 276 -41.95 21.51 -19.64
N SER A 277 -40.76 22.07 -19.91
CA SER A 277 -40.60 23.52 -19.90
C SER A 277 -41.40 24.07 -21.09
N PRO A 278 -42.25 25.10 -20.89
CA PRO A 278 -43.08 25.64 -21.96
C PRO A 278 -42.27 26.41 -23.03
N GLN A 279 -40.96 26.59 -22.86
CA GLN A 279 -40.06 27.21 -23.82
C GLN A 279 -38.79 26.35 -23.96
N GLU A 280 -38.55 25.83 -25.17
CA GLU A 280 -37.25 25.26 -25.54
C GLU A 280 -36.20 26.37 -25.55
N THR A 281 -35.11 26.14 -24.84
CA THR A 281 -33.91 26.99 -24.86
C THR A 281 -33.24 26.94 -26.25
N GLU A 282 -32.45 27.97 -26.58
CA GLU A 282 -31.69 27.97 -27.86
C GLU A 282 -30.71 26.80 -27.96
N GLU A 283 -30.16 26.34 -26.83
CA GLU A 283 -29.32 25.14 -26.77
C GLU A 283 -30.12 23.86 -27.06
N GLU A 284 -31.36 23.75 -26.57
CA GLU A 284 -32.23 22.61 -26.86
C GLU A 284 -32.64 22.56 -28.33
N LYS A 285 -32.87 23.72 -28.97
CA LYS A 285 -33.16 23.78 -30.41
C LYS A 285 -31.97 23.32 -31.25
N GLN A 286 -30.76 23.76 -30.90
CA GLN A 286 -29.53 23.31 -31.57
C GLN A 286 -29.29 21.81 -31.35
N PHE A 287 -29.58 21.32 -30.15
CA PHE A 287 -29.46 19.89 -29.82
C PHE A 287 -30.50 19.04 -30.55
N ARG A 288 -31.74 19.51 -30.69
CA ARG A 288 -32.79 18.86 -31.49
C ARG A 288 -32.42 18.82 -32.98
N ALA A 289 -31.90 19.92 -33.53
CA ALA A 289 -31.40 19.95 -34.91
C ALA A 289 -30.24 18.96 -35.12
N LEU A 290 -29.33 18.85 -34.14
CA LEU A 290 -28.26 17.86 -34.18
C LEU A 290 -28.83 16.43 -34.13
N PHE A 291 -29.79 16.16 -33.24
CA PHE A 291 -30.45 14.86 -33.14
C PHE A 291 -31.12 14.46 -34.45
N GLU A 292 -31.93 15.35 -35.04
CA GLU A 292 -32.63 15.11 -36.32
C GLU A 292 -31.65 14.86 -37.48
N GLN A 293 -30.49 15.51 -37.46
CA GLN A 293 -29.44 15.26 -38.46
C GLN A 293 -28.82 13.86 -38.33
N ILE A 294 -28.84 13.28 -37.13
CA ILE A 294 -28.19 12.01 -36.80
C ILE A 294 -29.16 10.84 -36.94
N SER A 295 -30.36 10.96 -36.38
CA SER A 295 -31.37 9.89 -36.26
C SER A 295 -32.19 9.65 -37.53
N GLY A 296 -31.85 10.33 -38.63
CA GLY A 296 -32.42 10.07 -39.94
C GLY A 296 -33.95 10.20 -39.99
N LYS A 297 -34.63 9.19 -40.53
CA LYS A 297 -36.08 9.20 -40.77
C LYS A 297 -36.88 8.52 -39.65
N ASP A 298 -36.25 7.62 -38.92
CA ASP A 298 -36.84 6.86 -37.83
C ASP A 298 -36.83 7.62 -36.50
N MET A 299 -36.11 8.74 -36.40
CA MET A 299 -36.05 9.59 -35.21
C MET A 299 -35.55 8.84 -33.96
N GLU A 300 -34.74 7.81 -34.19
CA GLU A 300 -34.07 6.97 -33.19
C GLU A 300 -32.59 6.88 -33.56
N ILE A 301 -31.68 6.87 -32.59
CA ILE A 301 -30.23 6.75 -32.83
C ILE A 301 -29.78 5.30 -32.61
N ALA A 302 -29.23 4.67 -33.65
CA ALA A 302 -28.60 3.35 -33.57
C ALA A 302 -27.15 3.41 -33.05
N ALA A 303 -26.58 2.26 -32.70
CA ALA A 303 -25.21 2.17 -32.17
C ALA A 303 -24.15 2.72 -33.13
N GLU A 304 -24.32 2.46 -34.43
CA GLU A 304 -23.42 2.90 -35.49
C GLU A 304 -23.47 4.42 -35.70
N GLU A 305 -24.66 5.01 -35.58
CA GLU A 305 -24.88 6.46 -35.68
C GLU A 305 -24.31 7.18 -34.45
N LEU A 306 -24.53 6.60 -33.26
CA LEU A 306 -23.95 7.10 -32.01
C LEU A 306 -22.42 7.06 -32.06
N GLU A 307 -21.83 5.97 -32.57
CA GLU A 307 -20.38 5.84 -32.75
C GLU A 307 -19.82 6.94 -33.65
N TYR A 308 -20.46 7.18 -34.80
CA TYR A 308 -20.02 8.22 -35.74
C TYR A 308 -20.02 9.60 -35.09
N VAL A 309 -21.11 9.96 -34.42
CA VAL A 309 -21.30 11.29 -33.82
C VAL A 309 -20.39 11.50 -32.64
N LEU A 310 -20.34 10.57 -31.69
CA LEU A 310 -19.51 10.72 -30.50
C LEU A 310 -18.03 10.79 -30.88
N ASN A 311 -17.59 9.96 -31.84
CA ASN A 311 -16.22 10.05 -32.33
C ASN A 311 -15.92 11.38 -33.03
N ALA A 312 -16.87 11.93 -33.79
CA ALA A 312 -16.71 13.23 -34.44
C ALA A 312 -16.65 14.40 -33.44
N VAL A 313 -17.47 14.35 -32.39
CA VAL A 313 -17.54 15.40 -31.36
C VAL A 313 -16.33 15.32 -30.43
N LEU A 314 -16.05 14.15 -29.86
CA LEU A 314 -14.99 13.99 -28.86
C LEU A 314 -13.59 14.25 -29.43
N LYS A 315 -13.34 13.95 -30.71
CA LYS A 315 -12.10 14.33 -31.40
C LYS A 315 -11.93 15.83 -31.59
N ARG A 316 -13.02 16.60 -31.63
CA ARG A 316 -12.99 18.07 -31.77
C ARG A 316 -12.91 18.76 -30.41
N THR A 317 -13.23 18.06 -29.32
CA THR A 317 -13.11 18.58 -27.97
C THR A 317 -11.63 18.82 -27.64
N LYS A 318 -11.27 20.09 -27.41
CA LYS A 318 -9.90 20.48 -27.06
C LYS A 318 -9.57 20.01 -25.64
N ASN A 319 -8.29 19.74 -25.40
CA ASN A 319 -7.73 19.36 -24.10
C ASN A 319 -8.16 17.97 -23.58
N ILE A 320 -8.59 17.08 -24.47
CA ILE A 320 -8.87 15.68 -24.13
C ILE A 320 -8.11 14.78 -25.10
N LYS A 321 -7.36 13.81 -24.58
CA LYS A 321 -6.86 12.70 -25.40
C LYS A 321 -7.97 11.67 -25.52
N PHE A 322 -8.27 11.35 -26.76
CA PHE A 322 -9.35 10.45 -27.13
C PHE A 322 -8.96 9.69 -28.39
N LYS A 323 -8.97 8.36 -28.32
CA LYS A 323 -8.72 7.51 -29.50
C LYS A 323 -9.95 7.42 -30.37
N ASN A 324 -10.91 6.62 -29.91
CA ASN A 324 -12.21 6.36 -30.51
C ASN A 324 -13.04 5.55 -29.51
N LEU A 325 -14.35 5.76 -29.50
CA LEU A 325 -15.30 4.81 -28.97
C LEU A 325 -15.51 3.69 -29.99
N SER A 326 -15.53 2.47 -29.48
CA SER A 326 -15.88 1.29 -30.27
C SER A 326 -17.40 1.14 -30.37
N LEU A 327 -17.87 0.41 -31.39
CA LEU A 327 -19.28 0.02 -31.48
C LEU A 327 -19.81 -0.67 -30.21
N ILE A 328 -18.96 -1.45 -29.51
CA ILE A 328 -19.31 -2.11 -28.25
C ILE A 328 -19.53 -1.07 -27.14
N SER A 329 -18.70 -0.03 -27.07
CA SER A 329 -18.86 1.09 -26.14
C SER A 329 -20.21 1.79 -26.36
N CYS A 330 -20.57 2.04 -27.62
CA CYS A 330 -21.85 2.64 -27.98
C CYS A 330 -23.03 1.73 -27.63
N ARG A 331 -22.93 0.41 -27.85
CA ARG A 331 -23.95 -0.55 -27.40
C ARG A 331 -24.13 -0.57 -25.88
N ASN A 332 -23.04 -0.44 -25.12
CA ASN A 332 -23.11 -0.35 -23.66
C ASN A 332 -23.77 0.96 -23.19
N ILE A 333 -23.56 2.07 -23.91
CA ILE A 333 -24.27 3.34 -23.67
C ILE A 333 -25.77 3.14 -23.92
N ILE A 334 -26.13 2.55 -25.06
CA ILE A 334 -27.53 2.30 -25.38
C ILE A 334 -28.17 1.42 -24.31
N SER A 335 -27.53 0.31 -23.95
CA SER A 335 -28.02 -0.57 -22.87
C SER A 335 -28.21 0.11 -21.51
N LEU A 336 -27.52 1.22 -21.24
CA LEU A 336 -27.68 2.00 -20.01
C LEU A 336 -28.90 2.94 -20.09
N MET A 337 -29.17 3.47 -21.28
CA MET A 337 -30.07 4.60 -21.50
C MET A 337 -31.41 4.19 -22.12
N ASP A 338 -31.45 3.05 -22.81
CA ASP A 338 -32.62 2.45 -23.44
C ASP A 338 -33.59 1.95 -22.37
N THR A 339 -34.61 2.77 -22.11
CA THR A 339 -35.65 2.48 -21.12
C THR A 339 -36.86 1.78 -21.74
N ASN A 340 -37.03 1.90 -23.06
CA ASN A 340 -38.17 1.33 -23.78
C ASN A 340 -37.88 -0.09 -24.34
N GLY A 341 -36.62 -0.51 -24.35
CA GLY A 341 -36.14 -1.82 -24.81
C GLY A 341 -36.08 -1.96 -26.33
N ASN A 342 -36.05 -0.86 -27.10
CA ASN A 342 -36.03 -0.90 -28.56
C ASN A 342 -34.62 -1.10 -29.16
N GLY A 343 -33.57 -1.09 -28.33
CA GLY A 343 -32.18 -1.24 -28.74
C GLY A 343 -31.57 0.00 -29.42
N LYS A 344 -32.23 1.16 -29.32
CA LYS A 344 -31.84 2.46 -29.88
C LYS A 344 -32.09 3.56 -28.85
N LEU A 345 -31.79 4.82 -29.21
CA LEU A 345 -32.05 5.98 -28.35
C LEU A 345 -33.08 6.93 -28.95
N GLU A 346 -34.13 7.20 -28.21
CA GLU A 346 -35.06 8.29 -28.50
C GLU A 346 -34.45 9.66 -28.09
N PHE A 347 -35.09 10.76 -28.52
CA PHE A 347 -34.60 12.11 -28.24
C PHE A 347 -34.39 12.39 -26.75
N ASN A 348 -35.34 11.97 -25.90
CA ASN A 348 -35.26 12.20 -24.46
C ASN A 348 -34.12 11.39 -23.82
N GLU A 349 -33.95 10.13 -24.23
CA GLU A 349 -32.88 9.25 -23.74
C GLU A 349 -31.51 9.79 -24.16
N PHE A 350 -31.37 10.19 -25.42
CA PHE A 350 -30.15 10.81 -25.93
C PHE A 350 -29.83 12.14 -25.22
N LYS A 351 -30.85 12.96 -24.89
CA LYS A 351 -30.67 14.19 -24.11
C LYS A 351 -30.12 13.92 -22.72
N VAL A 352 -30.69 12.96 -22.00
CA VAL A 352 -30.21 12.60 -20.64
C VAL A 352 -28.78 12.07 -20.71
N PHE A 353 -28.46 11.23 -21.70
CA PHE A 353 -27.10 10.76 -21.92
C PHE A 353 -26.13 11.92 -22.20
N TRP A 354 -26.52 12.86 -23.04
CA TRP A 354 -25.68 13.99 -23.42
C TRP A 354 -25.32 14.88 -22.22
N GLU A 355 -26.28 15.16 -21.34
CA GLU A 355 -26.03 15.92 -20.11
C GLU A 355 -25.12 15.15 -19.13
N LYS A 356 -25.29 13.82 -19.01
CA LYS A 356 -24.36 12.97 -18.28
C LYS A 356 -22.94 13.03 -18.86
N MET A 357 -22.81 12.95 -20.19
CA MET A 357 -21.53 13.02 -20.87
C MET A 357 -20.85 14.37 -20.63
N LYS A 358 -21.58 15.50 -20.72
CA LYS A 358 -21.04 16.84 -20.38
C LYS A 358 -20.52 16.88 -18.95
N LYS A 359 -21.28 16.34 -17.98
CA LYS A 359 -20.86 16.27 -16.57
C LYS A 359 -19.58 15.44 -16.42
N TRP A 360 -19.49 14.27 -17.06
CA TRP A 360 -18.31 13.42 -17.01
C TRP A 360 -17.09 14.04 -17.69
N ILE A 361 -17.27 14.77 -18.80
CA ILE A 361 -16.20 15.57 -19.42
C ILE A 361 -15.70 16.65 -18.46
N SER A 362 -16.62 17.37 -17.80
CA SER A 362 -16.25 18.40 -16.82
C SER A 362 -15.45 17.82 -15.66
N ILE A 363 -15.87 16.68 -15.11
CA ILE A 363 -15.14 15.96 -14.06
C ILE A 363 -13.75 15.54 -14.57
N PHE A 364 -13.67 14.93 -15.76
CA PHE A 364 -12.39 14.50 -16.32
C PHE A 364 -11.40 15.66 -16.44
N LEU A 365 -11.84 16.80 -16.99
CA LEU A 365 -11.01 18.00 -17.14
C LEU A 365 -10.67 18.67 -15.80
N GLN A 366 -11.52 18.55 -14.78
CA GLN A 366 -11.25 19.09 -13.45
C GLN A 366 -10.09 18.36 -12.75
N PHE A 367 -9.97 17.05 -12.98
CA PHE A 367 -8.97 16.21 -12.34
C PHE A 367 -7.71 15.96 -13.20
N ASP A 368 -7.70 16.39 -14.47
CA ASP A 368 -6.50 16.49 -15.32
C ASP A 368 -5.64 17.70 -14.93
N PHE A 369 -4.97 17.61 -13.78
CA PHE A 369 -4.22 18.74 -13.20
C PHE A 369 -3.03 19.18 -14.06
N ASP A 370 -2.38 18.24 -14.73
CA ASP A 370 -1.24 18.51 -15.61
C ASP A 370 -1.66 18.93 -17.03
N LYS A 371 -2.97 18.94 -17.31
CA LYS A 371 -3.57 19.27 -18.60
C LYS A 371 -3.01 18.41 -19.72
N SER A 372 -2.63 17.19 -19.41
CA SER A 372 -2.08 16.23 -20.37
C SER A 372 -3.16 15.70 -21.30
N GLY A 373 -4.44 15.93 -21.00
CA GLY A 373 -5.59 15.33 -21.67
C GLY A 373 -5.83 13.88 -21.25
N SER A 374 -5.11 13.40 -20.25
CA SER A 374 -5.19 12.04 -19.68
C SER A 374 -5.23 12.14 -18.16
N MET A 375 -5.93 11.22 -17.50
CA MET A 375 -6.01 11.20 -16.04
C MET A 375 -5.06 10.16 -15.47
N SER A 376 -4.29 10.52 -14.45
CA SER A 376 -3.49 9.57 -13.71
C SER A 376 -4.39 8.61 -12.93
N SER A 377 -4.02 7.34 -12.86
CA SER A 377 -4.71 6.35 -12.04
C SER A 377 -4.81 6.72 -10.54
N TYR A 378 -3.92 7.59 -10.05
CA TYR A 378 -3.96 8.13 -8.68
C TYR A 378 -5.04 9.22 -8.50
N GLU A 379 -5.45 9.89 -9.58
CA GLU A 379 -6.52 10.92 -9.59
C GLU A 379 -7.91 10.28 -9.75
N LEU A 380 -7.96 9.07 -10.32
CA LEU A 380 -9.18 8.32 -10.59
C LEU A 380 -10.09 8.19 -9.36
N ARG A 381 -9.55 7.95 -8.17
CA ARG A 381 -10.36 7.86 -6.93
C ARG A 381 -11.18 9.13 -6.73
N SER A 382 -10.55 10.30 -6.82
CA SER A 382 -11.21 11.58 -6.61
C SER A 382 -12.22 11.89 -7.74
N ALA A 383 -11.90 11.54 -8.98
CA ALA A 383 -12.80 11.68 -10.11
C ALA A 383 -14.05 10.80 -9.99
N LEU A 384 -13.89 9.52 -9.61
CA LEU A 384 -15.00 8.60 -9.37
C LEU A 384 -15.89 9.08 -8.23
N LYS A 385 -15.29 9.55 -7.13
CA LYS A 385 -16.03 10.15 -6.01
C LYS A 385 -16.85 11.36 -6.44
N ALA A 386 -16.27 12.25 -7.24
CA ALA A 386 -16.99 13.40 -7.81
C ALA A 386 -18.11 12.99 -8.78
N ALA A 387 -17.96 11.83 -9.44
CA ALA A 387 -18.97 11.25 -10.31
C ALA A 387 -20.09 10.51 -9.54
N GLY A 388 -19.97 10.37 -8.21
CA GLY A 388 -20.95 9.68 -7.35
C GLY A 388 -20.58 8.25 -6.95
N TYR A 389 -19.37 7.80 -7.28
CA TYR A 389 -18.88 6.45 -7.00
C TYR A 389 -17.81 6.48 -5.91
N GLN A 390 -18.16 6.05 -4.70
CA GLN A 390 -17.21 5.79 -3.63
C GLN A 390 -16.85 4.31 -3.64
N LEU A 391 -15.56 4.00 -3.83
CA LEU A 391 -15.08 2.64 -4.05
C LEU A 391 -13.90 2.32 -3.11
N ASN A 392 -13.83 1.07 -2.66
CA ASN A 392 -12.69 0.57 -1.88
C ASN A 392 -11.43 0.40 -2.74
N ASN A 393 -10.27 0.22 -2.09
CA ASN A 393 -8.98 0.02 -2.77
C ASN A 393 -9.01 -1.16 -3.74
N TYR A 394 -9.66 -2.26 -3.37
CA TYR A 394 -9.73 -3.46 -4.20
C TYR A 394 -10.39 -3.20 -5.56
N LEU A 395 -11.57 -2.55 -5.56
CA LEU A 395 -12.27 -2.19 -6.80
C LEU A 395 -11.48 -1.18 -7.62
N LEU A 396 -10.86 -0.18 -6.98
CA LEU A 396 -10.01 0.79 -7.66
C LEU A 396 -8.82 0.13 -8.35
N GLN A 397 -8.16 -0.83 -7.70
CA GLN A 397 -7.08 -1.61 -8.30
C GLN A 397 -7.56 -2.36 -9.55
N LEU A 398 -8.74 -3.00 -9.50
CA LEU A 398 -9.31 -3.69 -10.66
C LEU A 398 -9.64 -2.74 -11.81
N ILE A 399 -10.14 -1.54 -11.50
CA ILE A 399 -10.42 -0.52 -12.51
C ILE A 399 -9.12 -0.04 -13.16
N VAL A 400 -8.09 0.27 -12.38
CA VAL A 400 -6.79 0.70 -12.90
C VAL A 400 -6.18 -0.40 -13.78
N LEU A 401 -6.19 -1.66 -13.33
CA LEU A 401 -5.67 -2.78 -14.12
C LEU A 401 -6.40 -2.99 -15.45
N ARG A 402 -7.69 -2.63 -15.52
CA ARG A 402 -8.52 -2.84 -16.70
C ARG A 402 -8.47 -1.68 -17.70
N TYR A 403 -8.46 -0.44 -17.21
CA TYR A 403 -8.71 0.76 -18.01
C TYR A 403 -7.51 1.70 -18.12
N SER A 404 -6.42 1.47 -17.38
CA SER A 404 -5.21 2.28 -17.53
C SER A 404 -4.24 1.69 -18.56
N ASP A 405 -3.47 2.56 -19.19
CA ASP A 405 -2.42 2.18 -20.12
C ASP A 405 -1.13 1.72 -19.41
N LYS A 406 -0.06 1.48 -20.17
CA LYS A 406 1.24 1.03 -19.61
C LYS A 406 1.92 2.09 -18.75
N GLN A 407 1.48 3.34 -18.85
CA GLN A 407 1.94 4.50 -18.10
C GLN A 407 0.99 4.82 -16.94
N PHE A 408 -0.02 3.98 -16.69
CA PHE A 408 -1.07 4.17 -15.69
C PHE A 408 -1.86 5.47 -15.91
N GLN A 409 -1.98 5.86 -17.17
CA GLN A 409 -2.82 6.95 -17.62
C GLN A 409 -4.14 6.39 -18.16
N ILE A 410 -5.22 7.12 -17.94
CA ILE A 410 -6.56 6.79 -18.37
C ILE A 410 -7.00 7.88 -19.34
N GLU A 411 -7.20 7.50 -20.59
CA GLU A 411 -7.75 8.38 -21.62
C GLU A 411 -9.28 8.49 -21.46
N PHE A 412 -9.89 9.48 -22.11
CA PHE A 412 -11.31 9.75 -21.87
C PHE A 412 -12.23 8.62 -22.33
N ASP A 413 -11.89 7.90 -23.40
CA ASP A 413 -12.66 6.74 -23.84
C ASP A 413 -12.66 5.61 -22.80
N ASP A 414 -11.52 5.34 -22.16
CA ASP A 414 -11.42 4.35 -21.09
C ASP A 414 -12.17 4.80 -19.83
N PHE A 415 -12.07 6.08 -19.46
CA PHE A 415 -12.81 6.67 -18.35
C PHE A 415 -14.34 6.58 -18.57
N LEU A 416 -14.81 6.94 -19.76
CA LEU A 416 -16.22 6.87 -20.14
C LEU A 416 -16.74 5.42 -20.08
N ASN A 417 -16.01 4.47 -20.70
CA ASN A 417 -16.36 3.05 -20.65
C ASN A 417 -16.41 2.51 -19.21
N CYS A 418 -15.49 2.95 -18.35
CA CYS A 418 -15.49 2.60 -16.93
C CYS A 418 -16.76 3.08 -16.24
N LEU A 419 -17.12 4.36 -16.38
CA LEU A 419 -18.31 4.94 -15.77
C LEU A 419 -19.60 4.28 -16.23
N ILE A 420 -19.75 4.05 -17.54
CA ILE A 420 -20.93 3.37 -18.11
C ILE A 420 -21.06 1.96 -17.51
N ARG A 421 -19.95 1.21 -17.43
CA ARG A 421 -19.97 -0.14 -16.88
C ARG A 421 -20.27 -0.17 -15.39
N LEU A 422 -19.69 0.76 -14.63
CA LEU A 422 -19.99 0.92 -13.20
C LEU A 422 -21.47 1.25 -13.00
N GLU A 423 -22.02 2.17 -13.79
CA GLU A 423 -23.43 2.56 -13.71
C GLU A 423 -24.34 1.37 -14.04
N ASN A 424 -24.11 0.68 -15.15
CA ASN A 424 -24.87 -0.51 -15.55
C ASN A 424 -24.85 -1.59 -14.47
N ALA A 425 -23.67 -1.94 -13.95
CA ALA A 425 -23.54 -2.94 -12.90
C ALA A 425 -24.27 -2.52 -11.62
N SER A 426 -24.19 -1.23 -11.26
CA SER A 426 -24.83 -0.68 -10.06
C SER A 426 -26.35 -0.65 -10.19
N ARG A 427 -26.89 -0.24 -11.35
CA ARG A 427 -28.34 -0.26 -11.63
C ARG A 427 -28.90 -1.66 -11.65
N VAL A 428 -28.20 -2.62 -12.27
CA VAL A 428 -28.61 -4.03 -12.26
C VAL A 428 -28.63 -4.57 -10.84
N PHE A 429 -27.60 -4.28 -10.04
CA PHE A 429 -27.58 -4.67 -8.63
C PHE A 429 -28.76 -4.07 -7.85
N GLN A 430 -29.01 -2.77 -7.99
CA GLN A 430 -30.12 -2.07 -7.33
C GLN A 430 -31.50 -2.61 -7.75
N ALA A 431 -31.68 -2.93 -9.03
CA ALA A 431 -32.93 -3.51 -9.55
C ALA A 431 -33.18 -4.93 -9.02
N LEU A 432 -32.12 -5.73 -8.88
CA LEU A 432 -32.21 -7.11 -8.39
C LEU A 432 -32.21 -7.23 -6.86
N SER A 433 -31.76 -6.19 -6.14
CA SER A 433 -31.77 -6.14 -4.67
C SER A 433 -33.18 -5.80 -4.14
N VAL A 434 -34.16 -6.69 -4.37
CA VAL A 434 -35.59 -6.41 -4.09
C VAL A 434 -35.93 -6.39 -2.59
N LYS A 435 -35.08 -6.94 -1.71
CA LYS A 435 -35.38 -7.09 -0.26
C LYS A 435 -34.23 -6.82 0.71
N ASN A 436 -32.97 -7.04 0.28
CA ASN A 436 -31.79 -6.84 1.10
C ASN A 436 -30.77 -6.06 0.27
N LYS A 437 -30.38 -4.87 0.74
CA LYS A 437 -29.49 -3.96 -0.01
C LYS A 437 -28.04 -4.48 -0.13
N GLU A 438 -27.73 -5.61 0.49
CA GLU A 438 -26.36 -6.14 0.59
C GLU A 438 -26.07 -7.31 -0.37
N PHE A 439 -27.07 -8.07 -0.82
CA PHE A 439 -26.85 -9.29 -1.61
C PHE A 439 -27.89 -9.45 -2.73
N ILE A 440 -27.44 -9.99 -3.87
CA ILE A 440 -28.29 -10.45 -4.98
C ILE A 440 -28.14 -11.96 -5.14
N ASN A 441 -29.22 -12.63 -5.53
CA ASN A 441 -29.21 -14.06 -5.86
C ASN A 441 -29.41 -14.21 -7.37
N LEU A 442 -28.45 -14.84 -8.04
CA LEU A 442 -28.52 -15.16 -9.46
C LEU A 442 -28.54 -16.69 -9.62
N ASN A 443 -29.50 -17.20 -10.38
CA ASN A 443 -29.53 -18.61 -10.78
C ASN A 443 -28.93 -18.73 -12.18
N ILE A 444 -28.15 -19.77 -12.44
CA ILE A 444 -27.51 -20.02 -13.74
C ILE A 444 -28.50 -20.70 -14.72
N GLY A 445 -29.62 -21.22 -14.22
CA GLY A 445 -30.58 -22.04 -14.98
C GLY A 445 -31.91 -21.38 -15.33
N GLU A 446 -32.12 -20.11 -14.98
CA GLU A 446 -33.24 -19.26 -15.44
C GLU A 446 -32.65 -18.04 -16.15
#